data_AF-A0A1Y2LX29-F1
#
_entry.id   AF-A0A1Y2LX29-F1
#
_cell.length_a   1.000
_cell.length_b   1.000
_cell.length_c   1.000
_cell.angle_alpha   90.00
_cell.angle_beta   90.00
_cell.angle_gamma   90.00
#
_symmetry.space_group_name_H-M   'P 1'
#
loop_
_entity.id
_entity.type
_entity.pdbx_description
1 polymer ?
#
loop_
_entity_poly.entity_id
_entity_poly.type
_entity_poly.pdbx_seq_one_letter_code
_entity_poly.pdbx_strand_id
1 'polypeptide(L)'
;MSDICSLVATIGEHRKTQIHPSKGRKRKRDINAAPDERSKLPAPATASHILVGLNSVTRHLEIQAASTAPPTAPSSETPIDEQDKPTRTNDKESATPPRALSIVILTHPQPSLSPSHAHIPTLLHLANLRRDPGTVSSEPTRLVCLATSNDARLASALHIPRVGAIGILEGAPGANALEEYARKHVGLTACAWVDEALRSEWRGLNVQQG
;
A
#
# COMPACT_ATOMS: atom_id res chain seq x y z
N MET A 1 -16.62 10.02 4.55
CA MET A 1 -15.21 10.54 4.47
C MET A 1 -14.61 10.80 5.85
N SER A 2 -15.43 11.14 6.85
CA SER A 2 -15.12 11.08 8.28
C SER A 2 -14.53 9.72 8.69
N ASP A 3 -15.05 8.64 8.12
CA ASP A 3 -14.81 7.29 8.62
C ASP A 3 -13.38 6.79 8.33
N ILE A 4 -12.81 7.18 7.18
CA ILE A 4 -11.39 6.92 6.86
C ILE A 4 -10.49 7.67 7.84
N CYS A 5 -10.79 8.94 8.12
CA CYS A 5 -10.01 9.75 9.05
C CYS A 5 -10.04 9.15 10.46
N SER A 6 -11.20 8.66 10.92
CA SER A 6 -11.33 7.97 12.22
C SER A 6 -10.52 6.69 12.28
N LEU A 7 -10.58 5.84 11.24
CA LEU A 7 -9.79 4.60 11.15
C LEU A 7 -8.29 4.91 11.24
N VAL A 8 -7.86 5.89 10.47
CA VAL A 8 -6.48 6.31 10.34
C VAL A 8 -5.96 7.08 11.57
N ALA A 9 -6.83 7.81 12.27
CA ALA A 9 -6.48 8.53 13.50
C ALA A 9 -6.05 7.57 14.63
N THR A 10 -6.65 6.38 14.72
CA THR A 10 -6.21 5.37 15.71
C THR A 10 -4.74 4.98 15.53
N ILE A 11 -4.29 4.89 14.27
CA ILE A 11 -2.89 4.62 13.93
C ILE A 11 -2.01 5.83 14.26
N GLY A 12 -2.47 7.04 13.93
CA GLY A 12 -1.74 8.27 14.22
C GLY A 12 -1.52 8.50 15.71
N GLU A 13 -2.52 8.24 16.55
CA GLU A 13 -2.41 8.42 18.01
C GLU A 13 -1.45 7.39 18.63
N HIS A 14 -1.47 6.13 18.15
CA HIS A 14 -0.47 5.13 18.53
C HIS A 14 0.94 5.55 18.11
N ARG A 15 1.12 6.09 16.89
CA ARG A 15 2.40 6.62 16.42
C ARG A 15 2.89 7.78 17.30
N LYS A 16 2.01 8.71 17.66
CA LYS A 16 2.36 9.87 18.50
C LYS A 16 2.78 9.48 19.92
N THR A 17 2.10 8.50 20.50
CA THR A 17 2.35 8.06 21.89
C THR A 17 3.53 7.08 22.00
N GLN A 18 3.78 6.25 20.98
CA GLN A 18 4.73 5.15 21.04
C GLN A 18 6.00 5.33 20.19
N ILE A 19 5.95 6.13 19.12
CA ILE A 19 7.11 6.39 18.25
C ILE A 19 7.71 7.73 18.64
N HIS A 20 8.71 7.69 19.52
CA HIS A 20 9.49 8.88 19.85
C HIS A 20 10.24 9.37 18.60
N PRO A 21 10.15 10.66 18.20
CA PRO A 21 10.94 11.19 17.10
C PRO A 21 12.42 10.99 17.39
N SER A 22 13.20 10.46 16.45
CA SER A 22 14.62 10.22 16.70
C SER A 22 15.29 11.52 17.14
N LYS A 23 15.85 11.55 18.36
CA LYS A 23 16.68 12.67 18.79
C LYS A 23 17.86 12.70 17.83
N GLY A 24 17.88 13.67 16.92
CA GLY A 24 18.96 13.83 15.95
C GLY A 24 20.31 13.70 16.66
N ARG A 25 21.12 12.74 16.23
CA ARG A 25 22.39 12.39 16.87
C ARG A 25 23.40 13.52 16.66
N LYS A 26 23.36 14.56 17.49
CA LYS A 26 24.53 15.42 17.72
C LYS A 26 25.51 14.60 18.53
N ARG A 27 26.67 14.27 17.93
CA ARG A 27 27.77 13.60 18.62
C ARG A 27 28.20 14.46 19.82
N LYS A 28 27.90 14.03 21.04
CA LYS A 28 28.66 14.38 22.24
C LYS A 28 28.59 13.20 23.23
N ARG A 29 29.75 12.92 23.84
CA ARG A 29 30.08 11.76 24.67
C ARG A 29 29.14 11.58 25.86
N ASP A 30 29.10 10.32 26.31
CA ASP A 30 28.38 9.65 27.40
C ASP A 30 27.80 10.51 28.54
N ILE A 31 26.68 10.04 29.09
CA ILE A 31 26.55 9.53 30.48
C ILE A 31 25.14 8.94 30.65
N ASN A 32 25.09 7.70 31.14
CA ASN A 32 23.99 6.96 31.77
C ASN A 32 22.60 7.62 31.79
N ALA A 33 21.64 7.04 31.05
CA ALA A 33 20.22 7.25 31.29
C ALA A 33 19.52 5.89 31.44
N ALA A 34 18.87 5.71 32.57
CA ALA A 34 18.18 4.51 33.03
C ALA A 34 17.13 3.98 32.02
N PRO A 35 16.80 2.68 32.07
CA PRO A 35 15.72 2.12 31.26
C PRO A 35 14.37 2.64 31.80
N ASP A 36 13.77 3.56 31.06
CA ASP A 36 12.42 4.05 31.32
C ASP A 36 11.43 2.93 30.93
N GLU A 37 10.92 2.19 31.94
CA GLU A 37 9.82 1.24 31.82
C GLU A 37 8.52 1.97 31.47
N ARG A 38 8.35 2.33 30.19
CA ARG A 38 7.02 2.65 29.65
C ARG A 38 6.41 1.40 29.04
N SER A 39 5.35 0.94 29.69
CA SER A 39 4.44 -0.10 29.22
C SER A 39 4.15 0.07 27.73
N LYS A 40 4.65 -0.86 26.92
CA LYS A 40 4.31 -0.93 25.49
C LYS A 40 2.82 -1.25 25.42
N LEU A 41 2.00 -0.25 25.12
CA LEU A 41 0.62 -0.52 24.76
C LEU A 41 0.60 -1.46 23.55
N PRO A 42 -0.35 -2.41 23.49
CA PRO A 42 -0.48 -3.29 22.34
C PRO A 42 -0.75 -2.44 21.10
N ALA A 43 -0.03 -2.71 20.02
CA ALA A 43 -0.27 -2.05 18.75
C ALA A 43 -1.73 -2.26 18.33
N PRO A 44 -2.42 -1.23 17.81
CA PRO A 44 -3.79 -1.38 17.40
C PRO A 44 -3.87 -2.43 16.30
N ALA A 45 -4.82 -3.36 16.40
CA ALA A 45 -5.00 -4.44 15.42
C ALA A 45 -5.22 -3.91 13.98
N THR A 46 -5.61 -2.64 13.84
CA THR A 46 -5.74 -1.94 12.55
C THR A 46 -4.41 -1.62 11.87
N ALA A 47 -3.31 -1.47 12.62
CA ALA A 47 -2.01 -1.09 12.05
C ALA A 47 -1.39 -2.17 11.15
N SER A 48 -1.65 -3.46 11.44
CA SER A 48 -1.20 -4.56 10.58
C SER A 48 -2.02 -4.75 9.31
N HIS A 49 -3.17 -4.07 9.22
CA HIS A 49 -4.09 -4.17 8.08
C HIS A 49 -4.06 -2.94 7.16
N ILE A 50 -3.21 -1.94 7.46
CA ILE A 50 -3.15 -0.68 6.74
C ILE A 50 -1.72 -0.38 6.31
N LEU A 51 -1.54 -0.23 4.99
CA LEU A 51 -0.30 0.25 4.39
C LEU A 51 -0.38 1.76 4.22
N VAL A 52 0.65 2.47 4.69
CA VAL A 52 0.75 3.93 4.56
C VAL A 52 1.96 4.28 3.70
N GLY A 53 1.74 5.12 2.69
CA GLY A 53 2.78 5.64 1.82
C GLY A 53 2.83 4.93 0.47
N LEU A 54 3.26 5.69 -0.54
CA LEU A 54 3.30 5.23 -1.94
C LEU A 54 4.16 3.99 -2.14
N ASN A 55 5.37 3.97 -1.56
CA ASN A 55 6.32 2.87 -1.78
C ASN A 55 5.81 1.55 -1.19
N SER A 56 5.19 1.62 -0.01
CA SER A 56 4.60 0.44 0.65
C SER A 56 3.46 -0.14 -0.18
N VAL A 57 2.56 0.72 -0.68
CA VAL A 57 1.44 0.31 -1.55
C VAL A 57 1.97 -0.25 -2.88
N THR A 58 2.94 0.42 -3.50
CA THR A 58 3.54 0.01 -4.78
C THR A 58 4.19 -1.37 -4.66
N ARG A 59 5.08 -1.55 -3.68
CA ARG A 59 5.76 -2.83 -3.44
C ARG A 59 4.77 -3.96 -3.17
N HIS A 60 3.71 -3.70 -2.42
CA HIS A 60 2.69 -4.70 -2.15
C HIS A 60 1.92 -5.11 -3.41
N LEU A 61 1.56 -4.14 -4.26
CA LEU A 61 0.92 -4.40 -5.55
C LEU A 61 1.86 -5.12 -6.53
N GLU A 62 3.15 -4.82 -6.53
CA GLU A 62 4.16 -5.53 -7.34
C GLU A 62 4.23 -7.01 -6.96
N ILE A 63 4.26 -7.33 -5.66
CA ILE A 63 4.29 -8.73 -5.19
C ILE A 63 2.99 -9.44 -5.60
N GLN A 64 1.83 -8.78 -5.49
CA GLN A 64 0.55 -9.35 -5.92
C GLN A 64 0.48 -9.55 -7.45
N ALA A 65 0.95 -8.58 -8.22
CA ALA A 65 1.04 -8.65 -9.68
C ALA A 65 2.00 -9.76 -10.14
N ALA A 66 3.13 -9.93 -9.46
CA ALA A 66 4.06 -11.02 -9.73
C ALA A 66 3.43 -12.39 -9.43
N SER A 67 2.65 -12.49 -8.35
CA SER A 67 1.92 -13.72 -7.99
C SER A 67 0.83 -14.08 -9.01
N THR A 68 0.33 -13.09 -9.76
CA THR A 68 -0.66 -13.26 -10.83
C THR A 68 -0.03 -13.33 -12.23
N ALA A 69 1.30 -13.27 -12.33
CA ALA A 69 1.99 -13.35 -13.61
C ALA A 69 1.90 -14.75 -14.25
N PRO A 70 1.91 -14.84 -15.60
CA PRO A 70 2.06 -16.12 -16.30
C PRO A 70 3.37 -16.83 -15.95
N PRO A 71 3.39 -18.17 -15.88
CA PRO A 71 4.63 -18.95 -15.70
C PRO A 71 5.63 -18.80 -16.87
N THR A 72 5.21 -18.13 -17.95
CA THR A 72 6.04 -17.85 -19.14
C THR A 72 6.82 -16.53 -19.05
N ALA A 73 6.56 -15.70 -18.02
CA ALA A 73 7.31 -14.47 -17.80
C ALA A 73 8.70 -14.78 -17.24
N PRO A 74 9.76 -14.04 -17.62
CA PRO A 74 11.09 -14.23 -17.05
C PRO A 74 11.04 -13.85 -15.55
N SER A 75 10.92 -14.86 -14.70
CA SER A 75 11.09 -14.72 -13.26
C SER A 75 12.55 -14.41 -12.98
N SER A 76 12.83 -13.18 -12.58
CA SER A 76 14.11 -12.84 -11.96
C SER A 76 14.15 -13.50 -10.57
N GLU A 77 14.47 -14.79 -10.54
CA GLU A 77 14.98 -15.47 -9.36
C GLU A 77 16.40 -14.96 -9.12
N THR A 78 16.52 -13.88 -8.36
CA THR A 78 17.78 -13.57 -7.69
C THR A 78 17.74 -14.24 -6.31
N PRO A 79 18.62 -15.22 -6.04
CA PRO A 79 18.89 -15.62 -4.66
C PRO A 79 19.61 -14.44 -4.00
N ILE A 80 18.95 -13.78 -3.05
CA ILE A 80 19.57 -12.70 -2.29
C ILE A 80 20.32 -13.36 -1.14
N ASP A 81 21.65 -13.37 -1.29
CA ASP A 81 22.61 -13.74 -0.28
C ASP A 81 22.48 -12.85 0.96
N GLU A 82 22.63 -13.45 2.13
CA GLU A 82 22.46 -12.80 3.44
C GLU A 82 23.64 -11.86 3.74
N GLN A 83 23.42 -10.53 3.76
CA GLN A 83 24.03 -9.56 4.70
C GLN A 83 23.79 -8.13 4.23
N ASP A 84 22.79 -7.45 4.79
CA ASP A 84 23.05 -6.37 5.74
C ASP A 84 21.73 -5.81 6.33
N LYS A 85 21.72 -5.59 7.65
CA LYS A 85 20.55 -5.19 8.44
C LYS A 85 20.59 -3.68 8.69
N PRO A 86 19.43 -3.00 8.79
CA PRO A 86 19.14 -2.41 10.09
C PRO A 86 17.72 -2.69 10.60
N THR A 87 17.72 -3.04 11.88
CA THR A 87 16.65 -3.54 12.75
C THR A 87 15.46 -2.61 12.92
N ARG A 88 14.24 -3.18 12.84
CA ARG A 88 13.10 -3.15 13.81
C ARG A 88 11.84 -3.60 13.05
N THR A 89 11.05 -4.62 13.39
CA THR A 89 10.96 -5.59 14.49
C THR A 89 10.06 -6.73 13.98
N ASN A 90 10.49 -7.98 14.21
CA ASN A 90 9.75 -9.24 14.32
C ASN A 90 8.38 -9.36 13.64
N ASP A 91 8.28 -10.20 12.61
CA ASP A 91 7.66 -11.52 12.74
C ASP A 91 8.24 -12.48 11.70
N LYS A 92 8.33 -13.76 12.07
CA LYS A 92 8.78 -14.84 11.20
C LYS A 92 7.75 -15.05 10.09
N GLU A 93 8.01 -14.58 8.89
CA GLU A 93 7.16 -14.84 7.73
C GLU A 93 7.70 -16.03 6.94
N SER A 94 7.34 -17.22 7.43
CA SER A 94 7.32 -18.43 6.62
C SER A 94 6.31 -18.24 5.48
N ALA A 95 6.80 -18.13 4.25
CA ALA A 95 6.15 -18.53 2.98
C ALA A 95 4.61 -18.50 2.93
N THR A 96 3.97 -17.42 3.39
CA THR A 96 2.52 -17.22 3.30
C THR A 96 2.27 -16.21 2.19
N PRO A 97 1.29 -16.44 1.28
CA PRO A 97 1.02 -15.49 0.22
C PRO A 97 0.64 -14.11 0.80
N PRO A 98 1.08 -13.02 0.17
CA PRO A 98 0.80 -11.67 0.65
C PRO A 98 -0.71 -11.47 0.74
N ARG A 99 -1.19 -10.94 1.87
CA ARG A 99 -2.61 -10.64 2.06
C ARG A 99 -3.14 -9.74 0.95
N ALA A 100 -4.34 -10.05 0.48
CA ALA A 100 -5.04 -9.26 -0.53
C ALA A 100 -5.29 -7.82 -0.08
N LEU A 101 -5.20 -6.88 -1.01
CA LEU A 101 -5.69 -5.51 -0.80
C LEU A 101 -7.18 -5.48 -1.16
N SER A 102 -7.98 -4.78 -0.37
CA SER A 102 -9.39 -4.51 -0.66
C SER A 102 -9.55 -3.16 -1.34
N ILE A 103 -8.89 -2.13 -0.81
CA ILE A 103 -8.95 -0.75 -1.31
C ILE A 103 -7.54 -0.15 -1.37
N VAL A 104 -7.26 0.55 -2.47
CA VAL A 104 -6.12 1.46 -2.60
C VAL A 104 -6.64 2.88 -2.76
N ILE A 105 -6.18 3.78 -1.90
CA ILE A 105 -6.58 5.18 -1.87
C ILE A 105 -5.38 6.04 -2.32
N LEU A 106 -5.57 6.87 -3.34
CA LEU A 106 -4.61 7.88 -3.77
C LEU A 106 -5.10 9.27 -3.35
N THR A 107 -4.28 10.03 -2.65
CA THR A 107 -4.70 11.33 -2.08
C THR A 107 -4.42 12.53 -2.98
N HIS A 108 -3.82 12.30 -4.15
CA HIS A 108 -3.41 13.37 -5.06
C HIS A 108 -3.93 13.11 -6.47
N PRO A 109 -5.03 13.75 -6.91
CA PRO A 109 -5.69 13.43 -8.18
C PRO A 109 -4.96 13.95 -9.42
N GLN A 110 -3.83 14.66 -9.31
CA GLN A 110 -3.15 15.24 -10.47
C GLN A 110 -2.48 14.15 -11.32
N PRO A 111 -3.02 13.82 -12.50
CA PRO A 111 -2.76 12.54 -13.15
C PRO A 111 -1.57 12.58 -14.14
N SER A 112 -1.16 13.76 -14.62
CA SER A 112 -0.24 13.84 -15.77
C SER A 112 1.24 13.68 -15.43
N LEU A 113 1.67 13.91 -14.19
CA LEU A 113 3.09 13.95 -13.80
C LEU A 113 3.42 13.21 -12.51
N SER A 114 2.42 12.68 -11.80
CA SER A 114 2.66 11.94 -10.56
C SER A 114 3.14 10.53 -10.89
N PRO A 115 4.33 10.10 -10.42
CA PRO A 115 4.78 8.72 -10.60
C PRO A 115 3.72 7.72 -10.12
N SER A 116 3.05 8.02 -9.00
CA SER A 116 1.97 7.21 -8.44
C SER A 116 0.83 6.92 -9.44
N HIS A 117 0.49 7.86 -10.31
CA HIS A 117 -0.61 7.70 -11.26
C HIS A 117 -0.19 6.92 -12.52
N ALA A 118 1.10 6.84 -12.79
CA ALA A 118 1.61 6.12 -13.96
C ALA A 118 1.53 4.60 -13.77
N HIS A 119 1.93 4.09 -12.60
CA HIS A 119 2.07 2.65 -12.39
C HIS A 119 1.01 2.00 -11.50
N ILE A 120 0.39 2.73 -10.55
CA ILE A 120 -0.58 2.13 -9.62
C ILE A 120 -1.80 1.52 -10.33
N PRO A 121 -2.46 2.21 -11.30
CA PRO A 121 -3.60 1.63 -11.99
C PRO A 121 -3.23 0.33 -12.73
N THR A 122 -2.08 0.32 -13.38
CA THR A 122 -1.51 -0.85 -14.09
C THR A 122 -1.25 -2.01 -13.12
N LEU A 123 -0.53 -1.77 -12.03
CA LEU A 123 -0.22 -2.81 -11.05
C LEU A 123 -1.49 -3.37 -10.41
N LEU A 124 -2.48 -2.51 -10.15
CA LEU A 124 -3.76 -2.93 -9.62
C LEU A 124 -4.53 -3.82 -10.60
N HIS A 125 -4.54 -3.44 -11.88
CA HIS A 125 -5.17 -4.21 -12.92
C HIS A 125 -4.51 -5.59 -13.07
N LEU A 126 -3.16 -5.64 -13.08
CA LEU A 126 -2.40 -6.90 -13.09
C LEU A 126 -2.69 -7.76 -11.86
N ALA A 127 -2.67 -7.18 -10.66
CA ALA A 127 -2.97 -7.89 -9.42
C ALA A 127 -4.40 -8.48 -9.39
N ASN A 128 -5.34 -7.88 -10.14
CA ASN A 128 -6.71 -8.38 -10.26
C ASN A 128 -6.91 -9.42 -11.38
N LEU A 129 -5.95 -9.59 -12.29
CA LEU A 129 -6.13 -10.30 -13.56
C LEU A 129 -6.38 -11.81 -13.41
N ARG A 130 -5.81 -12.46 -12.39
CA ARG A 130 -5.92 -13.91 -12.17
C ARG A 130 -6.54 -14.28 -10.83
N ARG A 131 -7.36 -13.40 -10.29
CA ARG A 131 -8.15 -13.71 -9.10
C ARG A 131 -9.20 -14.72 -9.51
N ASP A 132 -9.00 -15.98 -9.14
CA ASP A 132 -9.94 -17.06 -9.47
C ASP A 132 -11.24 -16.83 -8.69
N PRO A 133 -12.38 -16.57 -9.37
CA PRO A 133 -13.67 -16.34 -8.72
C PRO A 133 -14.18 -17.56 -7.93
N GLY A 134 -13.54 -18.74 -8.08
CA GLY A 134 -13.86 -19.96 -7.34
C GLY A 134 -13.19 -20.09 -5.97
N THR A 135 -12.20 -19.25 -5.64
CA THR A 135 -11.57 -19.25 -4.32
C THR A 135 -12.28 -18.27 -3.38
N VAL A 136 -12.88 -18.81 -2.32
CA VAL A 136 -14.00 -18.25 -1.53
C VAL A 136 -13.75 -16.90 -0.80
N SER A 137 -12.62 -16.21 -0.95
CA SER A 137 -12.33 -15.12 0.00
C SER A 137 -11.54 -13.92 -0.50
N SER A 138 -11.53 -13.60 -1.80
CA SER A 138 -10.87 -12.35 -2.17
C SER A 138 -11.50 -11.60 -3.33
N GLU A 139 -12.20 -10.51 -2.98
CA GLU A 139 -12.80 -9.58 -3.94
C GLU A 139 -11.73 -8.70 -4.63
N PRO A 140 -11.98 -8.22 -5.86
CA PRO A 140 -10.99 -7.42 -6.58
C PRO A 140 -10.65 -6.11 -5.86
N THR A 141 -9.39 -5.71 -5.92
CA THR A 141 -8.94 -4.47 -5.28
C THR A 141 -9.52 -3.25 -6.00
N ARG A 142 -10.08 -2.30 -5.26
CA ARG A 142 -10.65 -1.05 -5.80
C ARG A 142 -9.69 0.13 -5.68
N LEU A 143 -9.60 0.96 -6.71
CA LEU A 143 -8.83 2.22 -6.68
C LEU A 143 -9.73 3.41 -6.38
N VAL A 144 -9.43 4.15 -5.33
CA VAL A 144 -10.15 5.35 -4.94
C VAL A 144 -9.23 6.55 -5.00
N CYS A 145 -9.51 7.48 -5.92
CA CYS A 145 -8.80 8.75 -6.00
C CYS A 145 -9.54 9.80 -5.17
N LEU A 146 -8.86 10.39 -4.19
CA LEU A 146 -9.40 11.49 -3.38
C LEU A 146 -8.87 12.82 -3.88
N ALA A 147 -9.65 13.89 -3.69
CA ALA A 147 -9.20 15.25 -3.93
C ALA A 147 -8.03 15.63 -3.01
N THR A 148 -7.11 16.48 -3.49
CA THR A 148 -5.90 16.92 -2.78
C THR A 148 -6.20 17.53 -1.41
N SER A 149 -7.37 18.16 -1.24
CA SER A 149 -7.83 18.73 0.03
C SER A 149 -7.93 17.70 1.16
N ASN A 150 -8.08 16.42 0.84
CA ASN A 150 -8.16 15.34 1.82
C ASN A 150 -6.78 14.83 2.26
N ASP A 151 -5.71 15.07 1.48
CA ASP A 151 -4.35 14.68 1.84
C ASP A 151 -3.93 15.34 3.15
N ALA A 152 -4.20 16.64 3.31
CA ALA A 152 -3.88 17.38 4.54
C ALA A 152 -4.63 16.83 5.78
N ARG A 153 -5.90 16.44 5.61
CA ARG A 153 -6.72 15.86 6.69
C ARG A 153 -6.19 14.49 7.11
N LEU A 154 -5.85 13.64 6.14
CA LEU A 154 -5.28 12.31 6.40
C LEU A 154 -3.87 12.39 6.98
N ALA A 155 -3.05 13.33 6.49
CA ALA A 155 -1.70 13.60 6.99
C ALA A 155 -1.74 14.05 8.45
N SER A 156 -2.66 14.96 8.78
CA SER A 156 -2.90 15.39 10.16
C SER A 156 -3.37 14.24 11.05
N ALA A 157 -4.30 13.39 10.59
CA ALA A 157 -4.78 12.25 11.35
C ALA A 157 -3.67 11.22 11.63
N LEU A 158 -2.75 11.00 10.68
CA LEU A 158 -1.61 10.08 10.82
C LEU A 158 -0.40 10.67 11.56
N HIS A 159 -0.39 11.97 11.82
CA HIS A 159 0.77 12.70 12.31
C HIS A 159 2.00 12.51 11.39
N ILE A 160 1.80 12.61 10.07
CA ILE A 160 2.87 12.53 9.05
C ILE A 160 2.81 13.75 8.13
N PRO A 161 3.94 14.15 7.52
CA PRO A 161 3.96 15.31 6.64
C PRO A 161 3.07 15.14 5.40
N ARG A 162 3.07 13.93 4.80
CA ARG A 162 2.30 13.59 3.59
C ARG A 162 1.94 12.11 3.58
N VAL A 163 0.75 11.78 3.07
CA VAL A 163 0.28 10.39 2.97
C VAL A 163 0.60 9.81 1.59
N GLY A 164 0.17 10.49 0.53
CA GLY A 164 0.35 10.08 -0.87
C GLY A 164 -0.52 8.88 -1.30
N ALA A 165 -0.46 7.78 -0.56
CA ALA A 165 -1.30 6.59 -0.79
C ALA A 165 -1.59 5.84 0.51
N ILE A 166 -2.74 5.18 0.57
CA ILE A 166 -3.13 4.26 1.64
C ILE A 166 -3.62 2.95 1.00
N GLY A 167 -3.11 1.82 1.45
CA GLY A 167 -3.64 0.49 1.11
C GLY A 167 -4.37 -0.09 2.31
N ILE A 168 -5.58 -0.61 2.10
CA ILE A 168 -6.35 -1.34 3.10
C ILE A 168 -6.33 -2.81 2.71
N LEU A 169 -5.83 -3.65 3.61
CA LEU A 169 -5.86 -5.10 3.44
C LEU A 169 -7.26 -5.64 3.71
N GLU A 170 -7.60 -6.72 3.03
CA GLU A 170 -8.86 -7.41 3.22
C GLU A 170 -9.04 -7.87 4.67
N GLY A 171 -10.26 -7.67 5.21
CA GLY A 171 -10.59 -8.03 6.60
C GLY A 171 -10.07 -7.05 7.64
N ALA A 172 -9.74 -5.81 7.26
CA ALA A 172 -9.30 -4.80 8.20
C ALA A 172 -10.41 -4.45 9.23
N PRO A 173 -10.13 -4.56 10.54
CA PRO A 173 -11.14 -4.31 11.56
C PRO A 173 -11.62 -2.85 11.52
N GLY A 174 -12.93 -2.64 11.41
CA GLY A 174 -13.54 -1.31 11.31
C GLY A 174 -13.56 -0.72 9.89
N ALA A 175 -13.01 -1.39 8.88
CA ALA A 175 -13.06 -0.95 7.47
C ALA A 175 -14.17 -1.61 6.65
N ASN A 176 -14.88 -2.61 7.17
CA ASN A 176 -15.89 -3.39 6.42
C ASN A 176 -16.94 -2.52 5.72
N ALA A 177 -17.49 -1.52 6.42
CA ALA A 177 -18.48 -0.60 5.83
C ALA A 177 -17.89 0.24 4.69
N LEU A 178 -16.61 0.62 4.79
CA LEU A 178 -15.90 1.34 3.74
C LEU A 178 -15.62 0.43 2.54
N GLU A 179 -15.23 -0.83 2.79
CA GLU A 179 -15.05 -1.83 1.74
C GLU A 179 -16.34 -2.06 0.96
N GLU A 180 -17.46 -2.29 1.64
CA GLU A 180 -18.77 -2.47 1.01
C GLU A 180 -19.19 -1.23 0.21
N TYR A 181 -19.02 -0.03 0.79
CA TYR A 181 -19.30 1.22 0.11
C TYR A 181 -18.46 1.39 -1.16
N ALA A 182 -17.15 1.13 -1.07
CA ALA A 182 -16.25 1.23 -2.21
C ALA A 182 -16.60 0.20 -3.29
N ARG A 183 -16.88 -1.05 -2.92
CA ARG A 183 -17.29 -2.10 -3.86
C ARG A 183 -18.57 -1.75 -4.61
N LYS A 184 -19.51 -1.06 -3.96
CA LYS A 184 -20.78 -0.62 -4.56
C LYS A 184 -20.65 0.60 -5.48
N HIS A 185 -19.78 1.55 -5.16
CA HIS A 185 -19.70 2.84 -5.86
C HIS A 185 -18.48 3.00 -6.78
N VAL A 186 -17.47 2.14 -6.64
CA VAL A 186 -16.20 2.27 -7.35
C VAL A 186 -16.02 1.06 -8.26
N GLY A 187 -15.89 1.34 -9.55
CA GLY A 187 -15.64 0.34 -10.58
C GLY A 187 -14.26 -0.30 -10.48
N LEU A 188 -14.06 -1.35 -11.28
CA LEU A 188 -12.75 -1.96 -11.43
C LEU A 188 -11.84 -1.09 -12.29
N THR A 189 -10.56 -1.10 -11.95
CA THR A 189 -9.54 -0.44 -12.76
C THR A 189 -9.27 -1.26 -14.02
N ALA A 190 -9.50 -0.64 -15.17
CA ALA A 190 -9.18 -1.21 -16.49
C ALA A 190 -7.90 -0.57 -17.04
N CYS A 191 -7.09 -1.35 -17.75
CA CYS A 191 -5.87 -0.88 -18.40
C CYS A 191 -5.81 -1.44 -19.83
N ALA A 192 -6.38 -0.69 -20.78
CA ALA A 192 -6.52 -1.14 -22.17
C ALA A 192 -5.20 -1.60 -22.79
N TRP A 193 -4.10 -0.89 -22.54
CA TRP A 193 -2.78 -1.27 -23.07
C TRP A 193 -2.28 -2.62 -22.53
N VAL A 194 -2.64 -2.98 -21.29
CA VAL A 194 -2.29 -4.28 -20.69
C VAL A 194 -3.15 -5.37 -21.32
N ASP A 195 -4.46 -5.13 -21.42
CA ASP A 195 -5.40 -6.04 -22.08
C ASP A 195 -4.99 -6.32 -23.54
N GLU A 196 -4.53 -5.28 -24.25
CA GLU A 196 -3.99 -5.37 -25.60
C GLU A 196 -2.67 -6.15 -25.65
N ALA A 197 -1.74 -5.88 -24.73
CA ALA A 197 -0.46 -6.60 -24.65
C ALA A 197 -0.68 -8.10 -24.41
N LEU A 198 -1.67 -8.46 -23.60
CA LEU A 198 -2.02 -9.87 -23.32
C LEU A 198 -2.59 -10.59 -24.56
N ARG A 199 -3.21 -9.87 -25.50
CA ARG A 199 -3.72 -10.46 -26.76
C ARG A 199 -2.60 -10.85 -27.73
N SER A 200 -1.35 -10.48 -27.46
CA SER A 200 -0.19 -10.79 -28.31
C SER A 200 -0.34 -10.33 -29.77
N GLU A 201 -1.12 -9.26 -29.99
CA GLU A 201 -1.34 -8.68 -31.31
C GLU A 201 -0.37 -7.51 -31.53
N TRP A 202 0.39 -7.54 -32.64
CA TRP A 202 1.24 -6.41 -33.00
C TRP A 202 0.36 -5.22 -33.45
N ARG A 203 0.50 -4.08 -32.76
CA ARG A 203 -0.11 -2.80 -33.13
C ARG A 203 1.01 -1.94 -33.72
N GLY A 204 0.91 -1.60 -34.99
CA GLY A 204 1.99 -0.94 -35.73
C GLY A 204 2.48 0.38 -35.15
N LEU A 205 3.53 0.94 -35.75
CA LEU A 205 4.19 2.16 -35.26
C LEU A 205 3.26 3.38 -35.40
N ASN A 206 2.93 4.06 -34.29
CA ASN A 206 2.18 5.32 -34.31
C ASN A 206 3.14 6.51 -34.12
N VAL A 207 3.51 7.18 -35.21
CA VAL A 207 4.37 8.36 -35.19
C VAL A 207 3.51 9.59 -35.43
N GLN A 208 3.34 10.41 -34.39
CA GLN A 208 2.78 11.74 -34.55
C GLN A 208 3.89 12.69 -34.99
N GLN A 209 3.82 13.17 -36.23
CA GLN A 209 4.66 14.28 -36.68
C GLN A 209 4.16 15.54 -35.95
N GLY A 210 5.07 16.16 -35.19
CA GLY A 210 4.81 17.38 -34.42
C GLY A 210 4.78 18.65 -35.27
#